data_AF-A0A3D2MPX2-F1
#
_entry.id   AF-A0A3D2MPX2-F1
#
_cell.length_a   1.000
_cell.length_b   1.000
_cell.length_c   1.000
_cell.angle_alpha   90.00
_cell.angle_beta   90.00
_cell.angle_gamma   90.00
#
_symmetry.space_group_name_H-M   'P 1'
#
loop_
_entity.id
_entity.type
_entity.pdbx_description
1 polymer ?
#
loop_
_entity_poly.entity_id
_entity_poly.type
_entity_poly.pdbx_seq_one_letter_code
_entity_poly.pdbx_strand_id
1 'polypeptide(L)'
;CIRDSDAIYRGSPAYYSQEGQLIGGEVHPADIEIDKQLAQDLVTLHERLPDAVWYAPLGIGRHVDHLIVCSAADRLIQLGANVKLYEDFPYVLQERALEERITELGGSFEPAYVEMSEMLPTRTEAAGLYTSQIELNFGNRAAMQRAMSEYTHGIRPVHTVHLERFWTPR
;
A
#
# COMPACT_ATOMS: atom_id res chain seq x y z
N CYS A 1 15.80 19.13 -9.85
CA CYS A 1 15.49 18.35 -8.64
C CYS A 1 14.01 18.51 -8.35
N ILE A 2 13.20 17.56 -8.81
CA ILE A 2 11.85 17.40 -8.26
C ILE A 2 12.06 17.07 -6.78
N ARG A 3 11.44 17.83 -5.87
CA ARG A 3 11.39 17.43 -4.47
C ARG A 3 10.25 16.43 -4.38
N ASP A 4 10.57 15.16 -4.16
CA ASP A 4 9.57 14.13 -3.92
C ASP A 4 9.01 14.32 -2.51
N SER A 5 8.13 15.31 -2.38
CA SER A 5 7.41 15.60 -1.14
C SER A 5 6.16 14.74 -1.06
N ASP A 6 5.72 14.46 0.16
CA ASP A 6 4.38 13.96 0.44
C ASP A 6 3.32 14.78 -0.31
N ALA A 7 2.27 14.13 -0.80
CA ALA A 7 1.21 14.74 -1.59
C ALA A 7 0.62 16.00 -0.94
N ILE A 8 0.53 16.05 0.39
CA ILE A 8 -0.02 17.23 1.12
C ILE A 8 0.80 18.52 0.92
N TYR A 9 2.05 18.41 0.44
CA TYR A 9 2.95 19.54 0.20
C TYR A 9 3.13 19.88 -1.29
N ARG A 10 2.41 19.21 -2.19
CA ARG A 10 2.57 19.40 -3.64
C ARG A 10 1.70 20.53 -4.17
N GLY A 11 2.29 21.33 -5.07
CA GLY A 11 1.61 22.41 -5.78
C GLY A 11 1.64 23.77 -5.07
N SER A 12 1.47 24.83 -5.87
CA SER A 12 1.20 26.18 -5.39
C SER A 12 0.30 26.90 -6.42
N PRO A 13 -1.04 26.90 -6.25
CA PRO A 13 -1.79 26.38 -5.10
C PRO A 13 -1.72 24.85 -4.96
N ALA A 14 -2.02 24.35 -3.75
CA ALA A 14 -1.95 22.92 -3.43
C ALA A 14 -2.83 22.08 -4.36
N TYR A 15 -2.29 20.95 -4.84
CA TYR A 15 -3.03 20.04 -5.72
C TYR A 15 -4.13 19.26 -4.97
N TYR A 16 -3.83 18.84 -3.74
CA TYR A 16 -4.74 18.05 -2.89
C TYR A 16 -5.10 18.87 -1.66
N SER A 17 -6.11 19.73 -1.80
CA SER A 17 -6.52 20.68 -0.75
C SER A 17 -7.49 20.08 0.29
N GLN A 18 -8.09 18.94 -0.03
CA GLN A 18 -9.05 18.23 0.81
C GLN A 18 -8.67 16.76 0.94
N GLU A 19 -9.02 16.14 2.06
CA GLU A 19 -8.71 14.74 2.36
C GLU A 19 -9.24 13.78 1.28
N GLY A 20 -10.46 14.00 0.78
CA GLY A 20 -11.03 13.18 -0.30
C GLY A 20 -10.29 13.27 -1.66
N GLN A 21 -9.44 14.27 -1.84
CA GLN A 21 -8.56 14.36 -3.01
C GLN A 21 -7.25 13.59 -2.78
N LEU A 22 -6.81 13.50 -1.53
CA LEU A 22 -5.62 12.75 -1.11
C LEU A 22 -5.92 11.24 -1.03
N ILE A 23 -7.09 10.89 -0.48
CA ILE A 23 -7.58 9.52 -0.23
C ILE A 23 -8.92 9.37 -0.93
N GLY A 24 -9.03 8.44 -1.88
CA GLY A 24 -10.22 8.26 -2.72
C GLY A 24 -10.14 9.00 -4.06
N GLY A 25 -9.25 9.99 -4.18
CA GLY A 25 -9.12 10.88 -5.33
C GLY A 25 -8.44 10.28 -6.56
N GLU A 26 -8.07 11.16 -7.49
CA GLU A 26 -7.27 10.84 -8.68
C GLU A 26 -5.90 11.50 -8.58
N VAL A 27 -4.88 10.86 -9.16
CA VAL A 27 -3.53 11.42 -9.24
C VAL A 27 -3.56 12.66 -10.11
N HIS A 28 -3.11 13.79 -9.56
CA HIS A 28 -3.05 15.05 -10.29
C HIS A 28 -2.05 14.94 -11.47
N PRO A 29 -2.35 15.47 -12.67
CA PRO A 29 -1.48 15.31 -13.84
C PRO A 29 -0.04 15.79 -13.67
N ALA A 30 0.20 16.76 -12.78
CA ALA A 30 1.55 17.25 -12.47
C ALA A 30 2.42 16.23 -11.72
N ASP A 31 1.82 15.23 -11.07
CA ASP A 31 2.55 14.16 -10.38
C ASP A 31 3.05 13.07 -11.35
N ILE A 32 2.74 13.17 -12.66
CA ILE A 32 3.21 12.21 -13.67
C ILE A 32 4.74 12.13 -13.76
N GLU A 33 5.44 13.23 -13.47
CA GLU A 33 6.89 13.25 -13.47
C GLU A 33 7.47 12.54 -12.23
N ILE A 34 6.74 12.52 -11.11
CA ILE A 34 7.11 11.75 -9.91
C ILE A 34 7.00 10.26 -10.22
N ASP A 35 5.89 9.83 -10.84
CA ASP A 35 5.70 8.43 -11.27
C ASP A 35 6.83 7.97 -12.20
N LYS A 36 7.11 8.74 -13.26
CA LYS A 36 8.20 8.44 -14.22
C LYS A 36 9.57 8.36 -13.54
N GLN A 37 9.88 9.31 -12.66
CA GLN A 37 11.17 9.34 -11.97
C GLN A 37 11.30 8.15 -11.02
N LEU A 38 10.25 7.87 -10.22
CA LEU A 38 10.22 6.72 -9.31
C LEU A 38 10.36 5.40 -10.07
N ALA A 39 9.63 5.22 -11.18
CA ALA A 39 9.73 4.04 -12.02
C ALA A 39 11.16 3.86 -12.56
N GLN A 40 11.81 4.95 -13.00
CA GLN A 40 13.19 4.90 -13.49
C GLN A 40 14.18 4.54 -12.37
N ASP A 41 13.99 5.07 -11.17
CA ASP A 41 14.85 4.77 -10.02
C ASP A 41 14.68 3.31 -9.56
N LEU A 42 13.45 2.80 -9.54
CA LEU A 42 13.14 1.40 -9.25
C LEU A 42 13.78 0.46 -10.26
N VAL A 43 13.67 0.75 -11.57
CA VAL A 43 14.33 -0.05 -12.63
C VAL A 43 15.84 -0.05 -12.45
N THR A 44 16.45 1.11 -12.21
CA THR A 44 17.89 1.24 -11.97
C THR A 44 18.34 0.43 -10.75
N LEU A 45 17.52 0.40 -9.69
CA LEU A 45 17.81 -0.38 -8.50
C LEU A 45 17.64 -1.89 -8.76
N HIS A 46 16.65 -2.29 -9.56
CA HIS A 46 16.45 -3.67 -9.96
C HIS A 46 17.59 -4.22 -10.82
N GLU A 47 18.15 -3.43 -11.73
CA GLU A 47 19.35 -3.83 -12.49
C GLU A 47 20.54 -4.16 -11.57
N ARG A 48 20.63 -3.50 -10.40
CA ARG A 48 21.67 -3.75 -9.40
C ARG A 48 21.32 -4.90 -8.46
N LEU A 49 20.04 -5.20 -8.30
CA LEU A 49 19.49 -6.20 -7.39
C LEU A 49 18.47 -7.08 -8.14
N PRO A 50 18.90 -7.88 -9.13
CA PRO A 50 18.00 -8.61 -10.01
C PRO A 50 17.19 -9.69 -9.27
N ASP A 51 17.71 -10.21 -8.17
CA ASP A 51 17.05 -11.26 -7.37
C ASP A 51 16.21 -10.70 -6.20
N ALA A 52 16.08 -9.37 -6.10
CA ALA A 52 15.28 -8.76 -5.03
C ALA A 52 13.79 -9.09 -5.16
N VAL A 53 13.15 -9.30 -4.01
CA VAL A 53 11.69 -9.33 -3.90
C VAL A 53 11.22 -7.94 -3.54
N TRP A 54 10.33 -7.39 -4.35
CA TRP A 54 9.78 -6.05 -4.17
C TRP A 54 8.42 -6.13 -3.48
N TYR A 55 8.24 -5.31 -2.46
CA TYR A 55 6.95 -5.15 -1.78
C TYR A 55 6.46 -3.74 -2.02
N ALA A 56 5.25 -3.60 -2.55
CA ALA A 56 4.65 -2.32 -2.91
C ALA A 56 3.16 -2.31 -2.54
N PRO A 57 2.54 -1.13 -2.33
CA PRO A 57 1.11 -1.02 -2.08
C PRO A 57 0.29 -1.49 -3.29
N LEU A 58 -0.85 -2.15 -3.04
CA LEU A 58 -1.85 -2.40 -4.07
C LEU A 58 -2.63 -1.11 -4.43
N GLY A 59 -2.63 -0.13 -3.53
CA GLY A 59 -3.32 1.16 -3.69
C GLY A 59 -4.78 1.13 -3.22
N ILE A 60 -5.13 0.22 -2.30
CA ILE A 60 -6.45 0.16 -1.66
C ILE A 60 -6.67 1.46 -0.87
N GLY A 61 -7.90 1.99 -0.91
CA GLY A 61 -8.25 3.30 -0.35
C GLY A 61 -7.83 4.48 -1.24
N ARG A 62 -7.12 4.23 -2.35
CA ARG A 62 -6.79 5.22 -3.37
C ARG A 62 -6.07 6.45 -2.81
N HIS A 63 -5.13 6.25 -1.87
CA HIS A 63 -4.20 7.30 -1.49
C HIS A 63 -3.30 7.63 -2.69
N VAL A 64 -3.22 8.90 -3.10
CA VAL A 64 -2.54 9.29 -4.35
C VAL A 64 -1.08 8.82 -4.41
N ASP A 65 -0.36 8.89 -3.28
CA ASP A 65 1.03 8.37 -3.23
C ASP A 65 1.10 6.85 -3.38
N HIS A 66 0.14 6.11 -2.84
CA HIS A 66 0.10 4.66 -3.02
C HIS A 66 -0.27 4.28 -4.45
N LEU A 67 -1.12 5.08 -5.12
CA LEU A 67 -1.41 4.91 -6.55
C LEU A 67 -0.16 5.14 -7.41
N ILE A 68 0.63 6.19 -7.11
CA ILE A 68 1.89 6.47 -7.81
C ILE A 68 2.90 5.35 -7.59
N VAL A 69 3.08 4.88 -6.36
CA VAL A 69 4.01 3.76 -6.07
C VAL A 69 3.55 2.47 -6.73
N CYS A 70 2.25 2.17 -6.72
CA CYS A 70 1.68 1.01 -7.42
C CYS A 70 1.91 1.10 -8.94
N SER A 71 1.72 2.28 -9.55
CA SER A 71 2.02 2.54 -10.96
C SER A 71 3.50 2.33 -11.29
N ALA A 72 4.39 2.90 -10.49
CA ALA A 72 5.83 2.73 -10.68
C ALA A 72 6.28 1.25 -10.51
N ALA A 73 5.65 0.51 -9.59
CA ALA A 73 5.89 -0.92 -9.41
C ALA A 73 5.40 -1.77 -10.59
N ASP A 74 4.37 -1.33 -11.32
CA ASP A 74 3.93 -2.01 -12.56
C ASP A 74 5.05 -2.08 -13.59
N ARG A 75 5.92 -1.06 -13.64
CA ARG A 75 7.09 -1.10 -14.52
C ARG A 75 8.05 -2.24 -14.19
N LEU A 76 8.23 -2.56 -12.90
CA LEU A 76 9.02 -3.71 -12.47
C LEU A 76 8.33 -5.03 -12.83
N ILE A 77 7.01 -5.12 -12.65
CA ILE A 77 6.19 -6.28 -13.03
C ILE A 77 6.35 -6.58 -14.52
N GLN A 78 6.25 -5.56 -15.38
CA GLN A 78 6.43 -5.69 -16.84
C GLN A 78 7.83 -6.20 -17.25
N LEU A 79 8.84 -5.98 -16.40
CA LEU A 79 10.21 -6.50 -16.61
C LEU A 79 10.40 -7.92 -16.06
N GLY A 80 9.36 -8.53 -15.48
CA GLY A 80 9.42 -9.87 -14.89
C GLY A 80 10.02 -9.90 -13.49
N ALA A 81 10.15 -8.75 -12.81
CA ALA A 81 10.63 -8.70 -11.44
C ALA A 81 9.64 -9.37 -10.48
N ASN A 82 10.15 -9.93 -9.38
CA ASN A 82 9.30 -10.52 -8.35
C ASN A 82 8.68 -9.43 -7.46
N VAL A 83 7.50 -8.95 -7.83
CA VAL A 83 6.75 -7.93 -7.08
C VAL A 83 5.57 -8.55 -6.33
N LYS A 84 5.41 -8.14 -5.07
CA LYS A 84 4.34 -8.53 -4.14
C LYS A 84 3.57 -7.28 -3.71
N LEU A 85 2.32 -7.18 -4.14
CA LEU A 85 1.46 -6.04 -3.82
C LEU A 85 0.71 -6.29 -2.51
N TYR A 86 1.02 -5.58 -1.44
CA TYR A 86 0.37 -5.77 -0.14
C TYR A 86 -1.00 -5.07 -0.07
N GLU A 87 -1.91 -5.61 0.73
CA GLU A 87 -3.16 -4.94 1.08
C GLU A 87 -2.91 -3.74 2.00
N ASP A 88 -3.32 -2.55 1.57
CA ASP A 88 -3.05 -1.32 2.31
C ASP A 88 -3.89 -1.25 3.59
N PHE A 89 -3.29 -1.56 4.73
CA PHE A 89 -3.93 -1.43 6.04
C PHE A 89 -3.73 -0.01 6.60
N PRO A 90 -4.76 0.66 7.15
CA PRO A 90 -6.11 0.16 7.44
C PRO A 90 -7.13 0.34 6.31
N TYR A 91 -6.76 0.87 5.15
CA TYR A 91 -7.71 1.14 4.07
C TYR A 91 -8.47 -0.09 3.57
N VAL A 92 -7.85 -1.27 3.62
CA VAL A 92 -8.49 -2.57 3.30
C VAL A 92 -9.65 -2.93 4.23
N LEU A 93 -9.77 -2.27 5.39
CA LEU A 93 -10.92 -2.47 6.29
C LEU A 93 -12.21 -1.85 5.77
N GLN A 94 -12.12 -0.94 4.80
CA GLN A 94 -13.29 -0.33 4.19
C GLN A 94 -14.05 -1.39 3.38
N GLU A 95 -15.38 -1.39 3.52
CA GLU A 95 -16.24 -2.33 2.83
C GLU A 95 -15.97 -2.29 1.32
N ARG A 96 -15.69 -3.47 0.74
CA ARG A 96 -15.44 -3.68 -0.71
C ARG A 96 -14.20 -3.00 -1.31
N ALA A 97 -13.38 -2.31 -0.52
CA ALA A 97 -12.26 -1.53 -1.05
C ALA A 97 -11.21 -2.39 -1.76
N LEU A 98 -10.99 -3.62 -1.30
CA LEU A 98 -10.11 -4.58 -1.97
C LEU A 98 -10.69 -5.01 -3.32
N GLU A 99 -11.95 -5.45 -3.34
CA GLU A 99 -12.61 -5.95 -4.55
C GLU A 99 -12.72 -4.85 -5.61
N GLU A 100 -13.03 -3.62 -5.19
CA GLU A 100 -13.02 -2.44 -6.05
C GLU A 100 -11.64 -2.21 -6.64
N ARG A 101 -10.59 -2.22 -5.81
CA ARG A 101 -9.23 -1.98 -6.30
C ARG A 101 -8.73 -3.05 -7.28
N ILE A 102 -9.00 -4.33 -6.99
CA ILE A 102 -8.66 -5.44 -7.91
C ILE A 102 -9.42 -5.30 -9.23
N THR A 103 -10.70 -4.89 -9.18
CA THR A 103 -11.51 -4.65 -10.40
C THR A 103 -10.96 -3.50 -11.22
N GLU A 104 -10.56 -2.40 -10.58
CA GLU A 104 -9.97 -1.22 -11.23
C GLU A 104 -8.66 -1.53 -11.95
N LEU A 105 -7.77 -2.30 -11.32
CA LEU A 105 -6.50 -2.70 -11.92
C LEU A 105 -6.69 -3.59 -13.15
N GLY A 106 -7.78 -4.36 -13.18
CA GLY A 106 -8.06 -5.31 -14.25
C GLY A 106 -7.05 -6.47 -14.29
N GLY A 107 -7.26 -7.43 -15.19
CA GLY A 107 -6.40 -8.62 -15.28
C GLY A 107 -6.65 -9.63 -14.16
N SER A 108 -5.70 -10.56 -13.97
CA SER A 108 -5.80 -11.63 -12.99
C SER A 108 -4.71 -11.46 -11.94
N PHE A 109 -5.10 -11.47 -10.67
CA PHE A 109 -4.19 -11.43 -9.54
C PHE A 109 -4.32 -12.70 -8.71
N GLU A 110 -3.20 -13.20 -8.22
CA GLU A 110 -3.17 -14.30 -7.26
C GLU A 110 -2.87 -13.82 -5.86
N PRO A 111 -3.68 -14.21 -4.87
CA PRO A 111 -3.34 -13.98 -3.48
C PRO A 111 -2.33 -15.03 -2.99
N ALA A 112 -1.21 -14.56 -2.47
CA ALA A 112 -0.31 -15.31 -1.62
C ALA A 112 -0.66 -15.03 -0.16
N TYR A 113 -0.86 -16.10 0.62
CA TYR A 113 -1.16 -16.04 2.04
C TYR A 113 0.10 -16.28 2.85
N VAL A 114 0.45 -15.31 3.70
CA VAL A 114 1.64 -15.38 4.56
C VAL A 114 1.17 -15.51 6.00
N GLU A 115 1.58 -16.60 6.64
CA GLU A 115 1.37 -16.82 8.08
C GLU A 115 2.17 -15.78 8.88
N MET A 116 1.53 -15.15 9.86
CA MET A 116 2.16 -14.07 10.62
C MET A 116 1.80 -14.07 12.11
N SER A 117 1.19 -15.12 12.65
CA SER A 117 0.74 -15.18 14.05
C SER A 117 1.88 -14.95 15.03
N GLU A 118 3.05 -15.55 14.79
CA GLU A 118 4.23 -15.35 15.63
C GLU A 118 4.80 -13.93 15.50
N MET A 119 4.59 -13.27 14.36
CA MET A 119 5.08 -11.93 14.05
C MET A 119 4.09 -10.82 14.42
N LEU A 120 2.82 -11.16 14.71
CA LEU A 120 1.77 -10.19 15.03
C LEU A 120 2.15 -9.28 16.20
N PRO A 121 2.69 -9.77 17.34
CA PRO A 121 3.12 -8.89 18.43
C PRO A 121 4.16 -7.86 17.99
N THR A 122 5.17 -8.30 17.23
CA THR A 122 6.24 -7.43 16.70
C THR A 122 5.70 -6.38 15.74
N ARG A 123 4.80 -6.79 14.83
CA ARG A 123 4.15 -5.87 13.88
C ARG A 123 3.31 -4.82 14.63
N THR A 124 2.55 -5.26 15.63
CA THR A 124 1.71 -4.37 16.46
C THR A 124 2.55 -3.39 17.28
N GLU A 125 3.68 -3.83 17.84
CA GLU A 125 4.61 -2.96 18.55
C GLU A 125 5.22 -1.92 17.62
N ALA A 126 5.72 -2.34 16.46
CA ALA A 126 6.31 -1.45 15.45
C ALA A 126 5.31 -0.41 14.93
N ALA A 127 4.10 -0.84 14.54
CA ALA A 127 3.01 0.08 14.17
C ALA A 127 2.69 1.07 15.31
N GLY A 128 2.81 0.58 16.54
CA GLY A 128 2.69 1.35 17.77
C GLY A 128 3.61 2.55 17.90
N LEU A 129 4.77 2.58 17.22
CA LEU A 129 5.71 3.69 17.35
C LEU A 129 5.23 4.97 16.64
N TYR A 130 4.33 4.83 15.66
CA TYR A 130 3.79 5.93 14.85
C TYR A 130 2.58 6.60 15.52
N THR A 131 2.79 7.14 16.72
CA THR A 131 1.70 7.65 17.59
C THR A 131 0.76 8.66 16.91
N SER A 132 1.28 9.56 16.06
CA SER A 132 0.44 10.51 15.32
C SER A 132 -0.52 9.83 14.33
N GLN A 133 -0.12 8.70 13.75
CA GLN A 133 -0.93 7.93 12.81
C GLN A 133 -2.00 7.09 13.53
N ILE A 134 -1.75 6.71 14.78
CA ILE A 134 -2.69 5.93 15.59
C ILE A 134 -3.93 6.74 15.92
N GLU A 135 -3.74 7.96 16.40
CA GLU A 135 -4.84 8.87 16.74
C GLU A 135 -5.67 9.20 15.48
N LEU A 136 -4.99 9.49 14.36
CA LEU A 136 -5.66 9.83 13.11
C LEU A 136 -6.50 8.68 12.55
N ASN A 137 -5.94 7.46 12.48
CA ASN A 137 -6.58 6.34 11.76
C ASN A 137 -7.46 5.45 12.64
N PHE A 138 -7.17 5.36 13.95
CA PHE A 138 -7.83 4.42 14.86
C PHE A 138 -8.41 5.09 16.11
N GLY A 139 -8.06 6.36 16.36
CA GLY A 139 -8.46 7.10 17.55
C GLY A 139 -7.76 6.69 18.85
N ASN A 140 -7.15 5.49 18.93
CA ASN A 140 -6.26 5.10 20.02
C ASN A 140 -5.54 3.76 19.71
N ARG A 141 -4.50 3.46 20.49
CA ARG A 141 -3.69 2.23 20.35
C ARG A 141 -4.50 0.95 20.51
N ALA A 142 -5.46 0.90 21.44
CA ALA A 142 -6.24 -0.31 21.67
C ALA A 142 -7.15 -0.64 20.48
N ALA A 143 -7.70 0.38 19.82
CA ALA A 143 -8.46 0.22 18.58
C ALA A 143 -7.57 -0.27 17.42
N MET A 144 -6.35 0.27 17.27
CA MET A 144 -5.37 -0.22 16.29
C MET A 144 -5.05 -1.70 16.51
N GLN A 145 -4.77 -2.09 17.76
CA GLN A 145 -4.45 -3.48 18.11
C GLN A 145 -5.59 -4.44 17.76
N ARG A 146 -6.84 -4.07 18.09
CA ARG A 146 -8.02 -4.86 17.71
C ARG A 146 -8.17 -4.96 16.20
N ALA A 147 -8.09 -3.84 15.49
CA ALA A 147 -8.23 -3.81 14.03
C ALA A 147 -7.18 -4.69 13.32
N MET A 148 -5.92 -4.66 13.77
CA MET A 148 -4.87 -5.52 13.20
C MET A 148 -5.13 -7.01 13.47
N SER A 149 -5.55 -7.36 14.68
CA SER A 149 -5.88 -8.74 15.05
C SER A 149 -7.08 -9.26 14.27
N GLU A 150 -8.16 -8.46 14.19
CA GLU A 150 -9.40 -8.82 13.50
C GLU A 150 -9.18 -8.99 12.00
N TYR A 151 -8.45 -8.07 11.35
CA TYR A 151 -8.11 -8.17 9.94
C TYR A 151 -7.31 -9.42 9.60
N THR A 152 -6.20 -9.64 10.32
CA THR A 152 -5.29 -10.77 10.05
C THR A 152 -5.95 -12.12 10.33
N HIS A 153 -6.83 -12.20 11.33
CA HIS A 153 -7.64 -13.39 11.59
C HIS A 153 -8.77 -13.56 10.55
N GLY A 154 -9.37 -12.45 10.11
CA GLY A 154 -10.50 -12.43 9.19
C GLY A 154 -10.18 -12.96 7.79
N ILE A 155 -8.92 -12.88 7.35
CA ILE A 155 -8.47 -13.47 6.08
C ILE A 155 -8.73 -14.98 6.02
N ARG A 156 -8.53 -15.69 7.14
CA ARG A 156 -8.89 -17.10 7.29
C ARG A 156 -9.20 -17.39 8.75
N PRO A 157 -10.49 -17.49 9.15
CA PRO A 157 -10.91 -17.59 10.55
C PRO A 157 -10.66 -19.00 11.12
N VAL A 158 -9.39 -19.34 11.31
CA VAL A 158 -8.92 -20.53 12.03
C VAL A 158 -8.29 -20.05 13.33
N HIS A 159 -8.68 -20.68 14.43
CA HIS A 159 -8.57 -20.14 15.80
C HIS A 159 -7.16 -19.66 16.23
N THR A 160 -6.11 -20.13 15.58
CA THR A 160 -4.71 -19.84 15.94
C THR A 160 -3.91 -19.22 14.79
N VAL A 161 -4.55 -18.89 13.67
CA VAL A 161 -3.86 -18.46 12.46
C VAL A 161 -4.24 -17.03 12.13
N HIS A 162 -3.21 -16.20 11.98
CA HIS A 162 -3.25 -14.85 11.46
C HIS A 162 -2.47 -14.82 10.16
N LEU A 163 -3.04 -14.18 9.14
CA LEU A 163 -2.45 -14.09 7.81
C LEU A 163 -2.29 -12.64 7.37
N GLU A 164 -1.37 -12.42 6.44
CA GLU A 164 -1.38 -11.29 5.52
C GLU A 164 -1.55 -11.80 4.09
N ARG A 165 -2.07 -10.94 3.21
CA ARG A 165 -2.24 -11.22 1.79
C ARG A 165 -1.38 -10.29 0.95
N PHE A 166 -0.67 -10.91 0.00
CA PHE A 166 0.09 -10.22 -1.03
C PHE A 166 -0.39 -10.69 -2.40
N TRP A 167 -0.54 -9.77 -3.33
CA TRP A 167 -1.08 -10.02 -4.65
C TRP A 167 0.03 -10.02 -5.69
N THR A 168 0.03 -11.01 -6.58
CA THR A 168 0.94 -11.06 -7.74
C THR A 168 0.11 -11.06 -9.03
N PRO A 169 0.37 -10.16 -9.99
CA PRO A 169 -0.25 -10.21 -11.32
C PRO A 169 0.12 -11.51 -12.05
N ARG A 170 -0.82 -12.09 -12.81
CA ARG A 170 -0.59 -13.23 -13.71
C ARG A 170 -0.38 -12.82 -15.16
#